data_AF-A0A1B1Z1Z8-F1
#
_entry.id   AF-A0A1B1Z1Z8-F1
#
_cell.length_a   1.000
_cell.length_b   1.000
_cell.length_c   1.000
_cell.angle_alpha   90.00
_cell.angle_beta   90.00
_cell.angle_gamma   90.00
#
_symmetry.space_group_name_H-M   'P 1'
#
loop_
_entity.id
_entity.type
_entity.pdbx_description
1 polymer ?
#
loop_
_entity_poly.entity_id
_entity_poly.type
_entity_poly.pdbx_seq_one_letter_code
_entity_poly.pdbx_strand_id
1 'polypeptide(L)'
;MKAKFLLIICFFVLTGCSDPSPLRSNVEVQINQAFGTKFGLIDQVIVTDLKKKETINVLNPELFSNSLGKMKEITVNKLAPNYLFHIKTTEESEEYSREQTEATLLYSSEKEIICTENKKVCYETSESLRTFLIENKIH
;
A
#
# COMPACT_ATOMS: atom_id res chain seq x y z
N MET A 1 -0.79 39.16 -39.96
CA MET A 1 -1.44 38.27 -38.97
C MET A 1 -0.65 36.98 -38.79
N LYS A 2 0.48 36.96 -38.06
CA LYS A 2 1.23 35.71 -37.79
C LYS A 2 2.10 35.75 -36.50
N ALA A 3 1.74 36.57 -35.51
CA ALA A 3 2.61 36.76 -34.33
C ALA A 3 1.85 36.88 -33.00
N LYS A 4 0.69 36.24 -32.86
CA LYS A 4 -0.08 36.27 -31.60
C LYS A 4 -0.39 34.90 -30.99
N PHE A 5 0.03 33.79 -31.61
CA PHE A 5 -0.34 32.44 -31.16
C PHE A 5 0.76 31.68 -30.43
N LEU A 6 1.97 32.24 -30.31
CA LEU A 6 3.12 31.52 -29.74
C LEU A 6 3.35 31.77 -28.24
N LEU A 7 2.60 32.67 -27.61
CA LEU A 7 2.85 33.11 -26.22
C LEU A 7 2.01 32.35 -25.19
N ILE A 8 0.99 31.59 -25.60
CA ILE A 8 0.09 30.87 -24.69
C ILE A 8 0.66 29.49 -24.28
N ILE A 9 1.58 28.91 -25.06
CA ILE A 9 2.15 27.58 -24.77
C ILE A 9 3.24 27.66 -23.69
N CYS A 10 3.93 28.79 -23.52
CA CYS A 10 4.95 28.94 -22.48
C CYS A 10 4.38 29.09 -21.06
N PHE A 11 3.09 29.37 -20.89
CA PHE A 11 2.50 29.54 -19.56
C PHE A 11 2.09 28.20 -18.92
N PHE A 12 1.99 27.11 -19.69
CA PHE A 12 1.67 25.77 -19.16
C PHE A 12 2.90 24.96 -18.73
N VAL A 13 4.12 25.43 -19.00
CA VAL A 13 5.37 24.71 -18.65
C VAL A 13 5.89 25.13 -17.26
N LEU A 14 5.30 26.16 -16.64
CA LEU A 14 5.75 26.71 -15.35
C LEU A 14 4.89 26.30 -14.13
N THR A 15 3.87 25.46 -14.32
CA THR A 15 3.20 24.76 -13.19
C THR A 15 3.80 23.38 -12.94
N GLY A 16 4.95 23.07 -13.57
CA GLY A 16 5.67 21.82 -13.38
C GLY A 16 6.49 21.82 -12.09
N CYS A 17 6.13 20.89 -11.21
CA CYS A 17 6.93 20.35 -10.11
C CYS A 17 7.12 21.25 -8.86
N SER A 18 6.05 21.83 -8.33
CA SER A 18 6.02 22.21 -6.91
C SER A 18 5.37 21.11 -6.08
N ASP A 19 6.00 19.95 -6.05
CA ASP A 19 5.95 19.14 -4.84
C ASP A 19 7.28 18.41 -4.72
N PRO A 20 8.27 19.00 -4.02
CA PRO A 20 9.33 18.20 -3.47
C PRO A 20 8.73 17.45 -2.28
N SER A 21 7.77 16.55 -2.52
CA SER A 21 7.52 15.50 -1.55
C SER A 21 8.90 14.86 -1.32
N PRO A 22 9.38 14.78 -0.07
CA PRO A 22 10.65 14.15 0.22
C PRO A 22 10.71 12.80 -0.52
N LEU A 23 11.87 12.47 -1.08
CA LEU A 23 12.08 11.20 -1.79
C LEU A 23 11.47 10.07 -0.96
N ARG A 24 10.30 9.56 -1.39
CA ARG A 24 9.57 8.53 -0.67
C ARG A 24 10.45 7.29 -0.59
N SER A 25 10.41 6.57 0.53
CA SER A 25 11.17 5.34 0.62
C SER A 25 10.56 4.30 -0.33
N ASN A 26 11.37 3.27 -0.63
CA ASN A 26 10.95 2.16 -1.48
C ASN A 26 9.69 1.45 -0.91
N VAL A 27 9.53 1.46 0.42
CA VAL A 27 8.36 0.89 1.11
C VAL A 27 7.08 1.59 0.68
N GLU A 28 7.02 2.92 0.82
CA GLU A 28 5.82 3.69 0.44
C GLU A 28 5.58 3.60 -1.06
N VAL A 29 6.62 3.63 -1.89
CA VAL A 29 6.47 3.51 -3.35
C VAL A 29 5.79 2.19 -3.71
N GLN A 30 6.28 1.06 -3.19
CA GLN A 30 5.72 -0.25 -3.50
C GLN A 30 4.30 -0.42 -2.98
N ILE A 31 4.03 -0.02 -1.73
CA ILE A 31 2.69 -0.15 -1.12
C ILE A 31 1.68 0.76 -1.84
N ASN A 32 2.06 2.01 -2.12
CA ASN A 32 1.19 2.96 -2.82
C ASN A 32 0.87 2.50 -4.25
N GLN A 33 1.85 1.97 -4.97
CA GLN A 33 1.64 1.45 -6.32
C GLN A 33 0.79 0.18 -6.32
N ALA A 34 1.06 -0.75 -5.40
CA ALA A 34 0.33 -2.01 -5.31
C ALA A 34 -1.14 -1.80 -4.92
N PHE A 35 -1.43 -0.92 -3.95
CA PHE A 35 -2.77 -0.84 -3.36
C PHE A 35 -3.50 0.47 -3.63
N GLY A 36 -2.91 1.37 -4.42
CA GLY A 36 -3.49 2.67 -4.74
C GLY A 36 -3.58 3.62 -3.54
N THR A 37 -2.71 3.43 -2.54
CA THR A 37 -2.64 4.29 -1.35
C THR A 37 -1.78 5.51 -1.59
N LYS A 38 -1.76 6.44 -0.61
CA LYS A 38 -0.98 7.68 -0.67
C LYS A 38 -0.28 7.96 0.66
N PHE A 39 0.46 6.98 1.16
CA PHE A 39 1.29 7.18 2.34
C PHE A 39 2.52 8.03 1.99
N GLY A 40 2.81 9.00 2.86
CA GLY A 40 4.08 9.71 2.89
C GLY A 40 5.12 8.98 3.75
N LEU A 41 4.67 8.20 4.74
CA LEU A 41 5.50 7.41 5.64
C LEU A 41 4.71 6.20 6.16
N ILE A 42 5.33 5.03 6.24
CA ILE A 42 4.78 3.83 6.87
C ILE A 42 5.77 3.33 7.91
N ASP A 43 5.34 3.22 9.17
CA ASP A 43 6.18 2.73 10.26
C ASP A 43 5.71 1.40 10.85
N GLN A 44 4.44 1.01 10.65
CA GLN A 44 3.90 -0.24 11.17
C GLN A 44 2.95 -0.95 10.20
N VAL A 45 3.03 -2.28 10.19
CA VAL A 45 2.05 -3.17 9.56
C VAL A 45 1.55 -4.13 10.63
N ILE A 46 0.34 -3.91 11.13
CA ILE A 46 -0.26 -4.70 12.22
C ILE A 46 -1.12 -5.80 11.61
N VAL A 47 -0.98 -7.03 12.08
CA VAL A 47 -1.76 -8.18 11.62
C VAL A 47 -2.72 -8.64 12.70
N THR A 48 -4.02 -8.62 12.37
CA THR A 48 -5.11 -9.07 13.24
C THR A 48 -5.74 -10.34 12.67
N ASP A 49 -5.89 -11.36 13.53
CA ASP A 49 -6.70 -12.55 13.22
C ASP A 49 -8.18 -12.20 13.40
N LEU A 50 -8.97 -12.29 12.33
CA LEU A 50 -10.38 -11.90 12.35
C LEU A 50 -11.27 -12.88 13.12
N LYS A 51 -10.86 -14.14 13.26
CA LYS A 51 -11.60 -15.15 14.02
C LYS A 51 -11.40 -14.94 15.51
N LYS A 52 -10.17 -14.66 15.94
CA LYS A 52 -9.83 -14.43 17.35
C LYS A 52 -10.01 -12.98 17.80
N LYS A 53 -10.05 -12.04 16.86
CA LYS A 53 -10.10 -10.58 17.09
C LYS A 53 -8.90 -10.08 17.91
N GLU A 54 -7.74 -10.67 17.67
CA GLU A 54 -6.49 -10.32 18.37
C GLU A 54 -5.40 -9.94 17.38
N THR A 55 -4.55 -9.00 17.77
CA THR A 55 -3.30 -8.73 17.06
C THR A 55 -2.36 -9.90 17.29
N ILE A 56 -1.96 -10.55 16.20
CA ILE A 56 -1.08 -11.72 16.26
C ILE A 56 0.37 -11.37 15.91
N ASN A 57 0.60 -10.27 15.18
CA ASN A 57 1.94 -9.84 14.79
C ASN A 57 1.98 -8.35 14.44
N VAL A 58 3.17 -7.76 14.55
CA VAL A 58 3.51 -6.43 14.02
C VAL A 58 4.73 -6.61 13.14
N LEU A 59 4.53 -6.46 11.83
CA LEU A 59 5.53 -6.73 10.81
C LEU A 59 6.38 -5.49 10.55
N ASN A 60 7.65 -5.73 10.24
CA ASN A 60 8.52 -4.69 9.70
C ASN A 60 8.03 -4.27 8.30
N PRO A 61 7.73 -2.98 8.04
CA PRO A 61 7.20 -2.52 6.75
C PRO A 61 8.12 -2.80 5.55
N GLU A 62 9.43 -2.72 5.74
CA GLU A 62 10.41 -3.00 4.69
C GLU A 62 10.38 -4.47 4.28
N LEU A 63 10.40 -5.39 5.25
CA LEU A 63 10.31 -6.82 4.97
C LEU A 63 8.97 -7.19 4.33
N PHE A 64 7.87 -6.62 4.83
CA PHE A 64 6.54 -6.84 4.26
C PHE A 64 6.47 -6.34 2.81
N SER A 65 6.88 -5.10 2.53
CA SER A 65 6.85 -4.54 1.16
C SER A 65 7.71 -5.36 0.20
N ASN A 66 8.94 -5.72 0.60
CA ASN A 66 9.83 -6.56 -0.20
C ASN A 66 9.24 -7.96 -0.46
N SER A 67 8.43 -8.48 0.46
CA SER A 67 7.78 -9.79 0.28
C SER A 67 6.67 -9.79 -0.76
N LEU A 68 6.06 -8.63 -1.08
CA LEU A 68 4.95 -8.54 -2.04
C LEU A 68 5.32 -9.16 -3.40
N GLY A 69 6.55 -8.95 -3.87
CA GLY A 69 7.04 -9.54 -5.12
C GLY A 69 6.15 -9.22 -6.32
N LYS A 70 6.14 -10.13 -7.31
CA LYS A 70 5.23 -10.02 -8.47
C LYS A 70 3.90 -10.68 -8.16
N MET A 71 2.89 -9.88 -7.84
CA MET A 71 1.53 -10.36 -7.63
C MET A 71 0.68 -10.19 -8.89
N LYS A 72 -0.30 -11.09 -9.07
CA LYS A 72 -1.20 -11.05 -10.22
C LYS A 72 -2.53 -10.45 -9.81
N GLU A 73 -2.92 -9.35 -10.45
CA GLU A 73 -4.21 -8.71 -10.19
C GLU A 73 -5.35 -9.62 -10.65
N ILE A 74 -6.38 -9.74 -9.82
CA ILE A 74 -7.55 -10.59 -10.06
C ILE A 74 -8.83 -9.90 -9.64
N THR A 75 -9.96 -10.33 -10.20
CA THR A 75 -11.29 -9.88 -9.77
C THR A 75 -11.91 -10.89 -8.83
N VAL A 76 -12.35 -10.45 -7.65
CA VAL A 76 -12.91 -11.32 -6.60
C VAL A 76 -14.32 -10.88 -6.23
N ASN A 77 -15.31 -11.73 -6.49
CA ASN A 77 -16.72 -11.45 -6.14
C ASN A 77 -17.01 -11.72 -4.65
N LYS A 78 -16.38 -12.74 -4.06
CA LYS A 78 -16.54 -13.11 -2.64
C LYS A 78 -15.20 -13.53 -2.04
N LEU A 79 -14.76 -12.73 -1.07
CA LEU A 79 -13.60 -13.00 -0.22
C LEU A 79 -14.07 -13.24 1.22
N ALA A 80 -13.59 -14.32 1.82
CA ALA A 80 -13.72 -14.59 3.26
C ALA A 80 -12.32 -14.44 3.88
N PRO A 81 -11.93 -13.23 4.32
CA PRO A 81 -10.60 -13.01 4.87
C PRO A 81 -10.44 -13.66 6.24
N ASN A 82 -9.24 -14.17 6.51
CA ASN A 82 -8.82 -14.70 7.79
C ASN A 82 -8.06 -13.64 8.60
N TYR A 83 -7.40 -12.73 7.89
CA TYR A 83 -6.51 -11.72 8.48
C TYR A 83 -6.78 -10.32 7.95
N LEU A 84 -6.50 -9.35 8.80
CA LEU A 84 -6.52 -7.93 8.49
C LEU A 84 -5.11 -7.37 8.68
N PHE A 85 -4.59 -6.70 7.67
CA PHE A 85 -3.32 -5.99 7.71
C PHE A 85 -3.61 -4.50 7.77
N HIS A 86 -3.33 -3.89 8.92
CA HIS A 86 -3.50 -2.46 9.13
C HIS A 86 -2.13 -1.80 8.97
N ILE A 87 -1.96 -1.12 7.84
CA ILE A 87 -0.77 -0.37 7.48
C ILE A 87 -0.96 1.05 8.03
N LYS A 88 -0.01 1.56 8.81
CA LYS A 88 -0.16 2.87 9.43
C LYS A 88 1.13 3.68 9.52
N THR A 89 0.91 4.98 9.68
CA THR A 89 1.84 5.95 10.29
C THR A 89 1.37 6.13 11.73
N THR A 90 2.23 5.93 12.72
CA THR A 90 1.87 6.20 14.13
C THR A 90 1.74 7.70 14.40
N GLU A 91 1.01 8.08 15.45
CA GLU A 91 0.86 9.48 15.90
C GLU A 91 2.22 10.18 16.12
N GLU A 92 3.22 9.45 16.64
CA GLU A 92 4.59 9.96 16.81
C GLU A 92 5.26 10.31 15.47
N SER A 93 4.88 9.60 14.41
CA SER A 93 5.44 9.76 13.06
C SER A 93 4.61 10.69 12.16
N GLU A 94 3.40 11.08 12.57
CA GLU A 94 2.52 11.96 11.78
C GLU A 94 3.14 13.35 11.56
N GLU A 95 3.99 13.82 12.48
CA GLU A 95 4.70 15.08 12.29
C GLU A 95 5.59 15.09 11.03
N TYR A 96 5.99 13.92 10.55
CA TYR A 96 6.82 13.73 9.36
C TYR A 96 6.02 13.44 8.07
N SER A 97 4.70 13.27 8.15
CA SER A 97 3.86 12.97 6.99
C SER A 97 2.48 13.61 7.09
N ARG A 98 2.13 14.44 6.10
CA ARG A 98 0.79 15.07 5.98
C ARG A 98 -0.18 14.30 5.08
N GLU A 99 0.20 13.10 4.67
CA GLU A 99 -0.55 12.32 3.69
C GLU A 99 -1.45 11.27 4.39
N GLN A 100 -1.87 10.22 3.67
CA GLN A 100 -2.66 9.13 4.25
C GLN A 100 -1.88 8.47 5.40
N THR A 101 -2.54 8.25 6.55
CA THR A 101 -1.94 7.68 7.76
C THR A 101 -2.37 6.26 8.06
N GLU A 102 -3.43 5.75 7.40
CA GLU A 102 -3.92 4.40 7.60
C GLU A 102 -4.48 3.75 6.33
N ALA A 103 -4.34 2.43 6.22
CA ALA A 103 -4.96 1.62 5.20
C ALA A 103 -5.16 0.19 5.71
N THR A 104 -6.23 -0.44 5.24
CA THR A 104 -6.57 -1.82 5.61
C THR A 104 -6.52 -2.73 4.39
N LEU A 105 -5.80 -3.84 4.52
CA LEU A 105 -5.83 -4.96 3.57
C LEU A 105 -6.46 -6.19 4.22
N LEU A 106 -7.22 -6.93 3.42
CA LEU A 106 -7.90 -8.16 3.77
C LEU A 106 -7.17 -9.33 3.12
N TYR A 107 -6.74 -10.30 3.92
CA TYR A 107 -6.04 -11.49 3.43
C TYR A 107 -6.84 -12.76 3.72
N SER A 108 -7.04 -13.58 2.69
CA SER A 108 -7.60 -14.92 2.82
C SER A 108 -6.47 -15.92 2.58
N SER A 109 -6.07 -16.64 3.62
CA SER A 109 -4.97 -17.60 3.50
C SER A 109 -5.38 -18.84 2.71
N GLU A 110 -6.63 -19.31 2.87
CA GLU A 110 -7.19 -20.43 2.10
C GLU A 110 -7.14 -20.19 0.59
N LYS A 111 -7.41 -18.95 0.17
CA LYS A 111 -7.41 -18.57 -1.26
C LYS A 111 -6.10 -17.98 -1.73
N GLU A 112 -5.19 -17.67 -0.81
CA GLU A 112 -3.95 -16.95 -1.09
C GLU A 112 -4.20 -15.61 -1.80
N ILE A 113 -5.19 -14.85 -1.32
CA ILE A 113 -5.61 -13.58 -1.92
C ILE A 113 -5.48 -12.46 -0.90
N ILE A 114 -4.86 -11.35 -1.31
CA ILE A 114 -4.85 -10.08 -0.58
C ILE A 114 -5.62 -9.02 -1.34
N CYS A 115 -6.49 -8.29 -0.66
CA CYS A 115 -7.31 -7.23 -1.24
C CYS A 115 -7.25 -5.97 -0.39
N THR A 116 -7.44 -4.83 -1.02
CA THR A 116 -7.87 -3.59 -0.33
C THR A 116 -9.22 -3.82 0.40
N GLU A 117 -9.47 -3.10 1.49
CA GLU A 117 -10.71 -3.23 2.28
C GLU A 117 -11.99 -3.10 1.44
N ASN A 118 -12.00 -2.17 0.48
CA ASN A 118 -13.12 -1.96 -0.44
C ASN A 118 -13.19 -2.98 -1.59
N LYS A 119 -12.24 -3.94 -1.64
CA LYS A 119 -12.12 -5.02 -2.62
C LYS A 119 -11.99 -4.55 -4.07
N LYS A 120 -11.63 -3.28 -4.32
CA LYS A 120 -11.42 -2.76 -5.68
C LYS A 120 -10.14 -3.31 -6.30
N VAL A 121 -9.10 -3.43 -5.48
CA VAL A 121 -7.82 -3.99 -5.88
C VAL A 121 -7.60 -5.28 -5.10
N CYS A 122 -7.35 -6.36 -5.82
CA CYS A 122 -7.15 -7.71 -5.29
C CYS A 122 -6.06 -8.43 -6.07
N TYR A 123 -5.24 -9.19 -5.35
CA TYR A 123 -4.13 -9.93 -5.91
C TYR A 123 -4.11 -11.37 -5.43
N GLU A 124 -3.75 -12.28 -6.34
CA GLU A 124 -3.19 -13.58 -5.97
C GLU A 124 -1.78 -13.34 -5.41
N THR A 125 -1.51 -13.84 -4.21
CA THR A 125 -0.24 -13.58 -3.53
C THR A 125 0.94 -14.27 -4.22
N SER A 126 2.09 -13.63 -4.14
CA SER A 126 3.35 -14.19 -4.63
C SER A 126 3.87 -15.28 -3.68
N GLU A 127 4.77 -16.12 -4.18
CA GLU A 127 5.45 -17.12 -3.34
C GLU A 127 6.25 -16.47 -2.21
N SER A 128 6.92 -15.34 -2.49
CA SER A 128 7.68 -14.60 -1.48
C SER A 128 6.79 -14.10 -0.35
N LEU A 129 5.59 -13.60 -0.66
CA LEU A 129 4.65 -13.14 0.35
C LEU A 129 4.15 -14.32 1.18
N ARG A 130 3.78 -15.43 0.55
CA ARG A 130 3.33 -16.63 1.28
C ARG A 130 4.39 -17.15 2.25
N THR A 131 5.62 -17.29 1.79
CA THR A 131 6.74 -17.74 2.63
C THR A 131 6.95 -16.78 3.80
N PHE A 132 6.99 -15.48 3.54
CA PHE A 132 7.13 -14.46 4.58
C PHE A 132 6.00 -14.54 5.63
N LEU A 133 4.75 -14.73 5.21
CA LEU A 133 3.61 -14.86 6.11
C LEU A 133 3.71 -16.13 6.98
N ILE A 134 4.12 -17.27 6.39
CA ILE A 134 4.33 -18.52 7.13
C ILE A 134 5.45 -18.37 8.17
N GLU A 135 6.58 -17.76 7.81
CA GLU A 135 7.70 -17.49 8.73
C GLU A 135 7.26 -16.59 9.90
N ASN A 136 6.29 -15.72 9.65
CA ASN A 136 5.68 -14.84 10.65
C ASN A 136 4.44 -15.44 11.33
N LYS A 137 4.20 -16.75 11.17
CA LYS A 137 3.12 -17.53 11.79
C LYS A 137 1.69 -17.09 11.39
N ILE A 138 1.52 -16.58 10.19
CA ILE A 138 0.23 -16.16 9.59
C ILE A 138 -0.13 -17.20 8.51
N HIS A 139 -1.18 -18.01 8.72
CA HIS A 139 -1.51 -19.18 7.89
C HIS A 139 -3.01 -19.44 7.73
#